data_AF-A0A6N2CPY2-F1
#
_entry.id   AF-A0A6N2CPY2-F1
#
_cell.length_a   1.000
_cell.length_b   1.000
_cell.length_c   1.000
_cell.angle_alpha   90.00
_cell.angle_beta   90.00
_cell.angle_gamma   90.00
#
_symmetry.space_group_name_H-M   'P 1'
#
loop_
_entity.id
_entity.type
_entity.pdbx_description
1 polymer ?
#
loop_
_entity_poly.entity_id
_entity_poly.type
_entity_poly.pdbx_seq_one_letter_code
_entity_poly.pdbx_strand_id
1 'polypeptide(L)'
;MKFSSWDSYSKFRREITSKSRYIYSEETNCFLAALKESAQKKSRSSKWDKFFGDKAFLNVVEHIRQALPKDPTKPTPDTIQVATAPASKAPHVRSSNLSVRKEFSEADQDRFMDESFDYIAKFFEGSLDELERRNPEIEATFKRIDAACFTARIYKNGRAVSKCSICHGESIYGNGITYSHDENSRGNSFNDWLCIEVGDQSLSLSTSGMPSLIHDQPEKKMTQQGAAEHFWALLIKPLQ
;
A
#
# COMPACT_ATOMS: atom_id res chain seq x y z
N MET A 1 -9.02 4.05 -67.06
CA MET A 1 -8.76 4.85 -65.84
C MET A 1 -9.99 4.82 -64.95
N LYS A 2 -10.01 3.94 -63.94
CA LYS A 2 -10.97 3.90 -62.82
C LYS A 2 -10.63 2.66 -62.00
N PHE A 3 -9.94 2.81 -60.88
CA PHE A 3 -10.02 1.94 -59.70
C PHE A 3 -9.08 2.51 -58.64
N SER A 4 -9.63 3.12 -57.59
CA SER A 4 -8.93 3.34 -56.31
C SER A 4 -9.91 3.65 -55.18
N SER A 5 -11.12 3.07 -55.21
CA SER A 5 -12.06 3.10 -54.07
C SER A 5 -11.77 2.01 -53.03
N TRP A 6 -10.91 1.03 -53.35
CA TRP A 6 -10.63 -0.12 -52.48
C TRP A 6 -9.47 0.11 -51.49
N ASP A 7 -8.57 1.05 -51.79
CA ASP A 7 -7.38 1.32 -50.97
C ASP A 7 -7.68 2.14 -49.70
N SER A 8 -8.77 2.92 -49.70
CA SER A 8 -9.18 3.66 -48.50
C SER A 8 -9.88 2.77 -47.46
N TYR A 9 -10.63 1.77 -47.89
CA TYR A 9 -11.36 0.88 -46.97
C TYR A 9 -10.43 -0.12 -46.27
N SER A 10 -9.37 -0.57 -46.95
CA SER A 10 -8.35 -1.47 -46.38
C SER A 10 -7.43 -0.76 -45.38
N LYS A 11 -7.09 0.52 -45.64
CA LYS A 11 -6.34 1.36 -44.68
C LYS A 11 -7.14 1.67 -43.43
N PHE A 12 -8.41 2.06 -43.56
CA PHE A 12 -9.28 2.36 -42.42
C PHE A 12 -9.54 1.12 -41.53
N ARG A 13 -9.72 -0.06 -42.15
CA ARG A 13 -9.91 -1.31 -41.40
C ARG A 13 -8.64 -1.72 -40.64
N ARG A 14 -7.44 -1.54 -41.22
CA ARG A 14 -6.18 -1.82 -40.51
C ARG A 14 -5.94 -0.88 -39.33
N GLU A 15 -6.38 0.37 -39.42
CA GLU A 15 -6.23 1.36 -38.36
C GLU A 15 -7.15 1.07 -37.16
N ILE A 16 -8.38 0.60 -37.41
CA ILE A 16 -9.30 0.13 -36.35
C ILE A 16 -8.80 -1.20 -35.74
N THR A 17 -8.23 -2.11 -36.52
CA THR A 17 -7.71 -3.39 -35.98
C THR A 17 -6.36 -3.25 -35.26
N SER A 18 -5.66 -2.13 -35.45
CA SER A 18 -4.46 -1.74 -34.70
C SER A 18 -4.85 -1.05 -33.39
N LYS A 19 -5.82 -0.11 -33.40
CA LYS A 19 -6.32 0.53 -32.17
C LYS A 19 -7.11 -0.42 -31.26
N SER A 20 -7.82 -1.40 -31.81
CA SER A 20 -8.58 -2.37 -30.98
C SER A 20 -7.70 -3.44 -30.32
N ARG A 21 -6.43 -3.57 -30.71
CA ARG A 21 -5.49 -4.56 -30.13
C ARG A 21 -4.58 -3.98 -29.03
N TYR A 22 -4.59 -2.66 -28.85
CA TYR A 22 -3.94 -1.96 -27.75
C TYR A 22 -4.89 -1.66 -26.58
N ILE A 23 -6.19 -1.93 -26.74
CA ILE A 23 -7.21 -1.70 -25.71
C ILE A 23 -7.47 -2.98 -24.87
N TYR A 24 -6.79 -4.10 -25.16
CA TYR A 24 -7.08 -5.40 -24.51
C TYR A 24 -5.86 -6.12 -23.91
N SER A 25 -4.80 -5.41 -23.52
CA SER A 25 -3.68 -6.04 -22.77
C SER A 25 -3.25 -5.33 -21.48
N GLU A 26 -3.88 -4.21 -21.11
CA GLU A 26 -3.50 -3.44 -19.91
C GLU A 26 -4.58 -3.47 -18.81
N GLU A 27 -5.85 -3.66 -19.17
CA GLU A 27 -6.94 -3.91 -18.20
C GLU A 27 -6.80 -5.25 -17.48
N THR A 28 -6.03 -6.18 -18.05
CA THR A 28 -6.02 -7.55 -17.57
C THR A 28 -5.05 -7.77 -16.43
N ASN A 29 -4.02 -6.97 -16.17
CA ASN A 29 -2.98 -7.40 -15.22
C ASN A 29 -3.35 -7.22 -13.74
N CYS A 30 -4.06 -6.15 -13.36
CA CYS A 30 -4.54 -5.99 -11.98
C CYS A 30 -5.74 -6.91 -11.71
N PHE A 31 -6.66 -7.05 -12.68
CA PHE A 31 -7.78 -7.99 -12.60
C PHE A 31 -7.33 -9.46 -12.67
N LEU A 32 -6.30 -9.80 -13.46
CA LEU A 32 -5.70 -11.15 -13.48
C LEU A 32 -4.88 -11.42 -12.23
N ALA A 33 -4.27 -10.41 -11.59
CA ALA A 33 -3.65 -10.59 -10.27
C ALA A 33 -4.73 -10.92 -9.22
N ALA A 34 -5.82 -10.13 -9.18
CA ALA A 34 -6.97 -10.37 -8.29
C ALA A 34 -7.67 -11.72 -8.58
N LEU A 35 -7.84 -12.10 -9.85
CA LEU A 35 -8.43 -13.38 -10.24
C LEU A 35 -7.50 -14.56 -9.96
N LYS A 36 -6.19 -14.46 -10.22
CA LYS A 36 -5.22 -15.51 -9.86
C LYS A 36 -5.18 -15.73 -8.36
N GLU A 37 -5.25 -14.65 -7.58
CA GLU A 37 -5.31 -14.72 -6.13
C GLU A 37 -6.61 -15.39 -5.65
N SER A 38 -7.77 -15.07 -6.27
CA SER A 38 -9.05 -15.72 -5.97
C SER A 38 -9.08 -17.22 -6.35
N ALA A 39 -8.46 -17.60 -7.47
CA ALA A 39 -8.37 -18.99 -7.93
C ALA A 39 -7.41 -19.82 -7.05
N GLN A 40 -6.32 -19.21 -6.57
CA GLN A 40 -5.37 -19.83 -5.66
C GLN A 40 -5.95 -19.97 -4.24
N LYS A 41 -6.79 -19.02 -3.79
CA LYS A 41 -7.56 -19.09 -2.54
C LYS A 41 -8.62 -20.21 -2.58
N LYS A 42 -9.31 -20.39 -3.72
CA LYS A 42 -10.31 -21.46 -3.92
C LYS A 42 -9.69 -22.86 -4.02
N SER A 43 -8.55 -23.01 -4.70
CA SER A 43 -7.78 -24.27 -4.77
C SER A 43 -7.23 -24.66 -3.40
N ARG A 44 -6.70 -23.70 -2.62
CA ARG A 44 -6.22 -23.94 -1.25
C ARG A 44 -7.36 -24.32 -0.30
N SER A 45 -8.52 -23.65 -0.35
CA SER A 45 -9.70 -24.02 0.46
C SER A 45 -10.11 -25.48 0.22
N SER A 46 -10.20 -25.91 -1.03
CA SER A 46 -10.58 -27.30 -1.37
C SER A 46 -9.56 -28.36 -0.91
N LYS A 47 -8.30 -27.96 -0.71
CA LYS A 47 -7.23 -28.83 -0.21
C LYS A 47 -7.29 -28.98 1.31
N TRP A 48 -7.79 -27.98 2.03
CA TRP A 48 -7.93 -27.98 3.48
C TRP A 48 -9.27 -28.58 3.96
N ASP A 49 -10.36 -28.41 3.19
CA ASP A 49 -11.66 -29.05 3.46
C ASP A 49 -11.60 -30.59 3.35
N LYS A 50 -10.63 -31.11 2.57
CA LYS A 50 -10.35 -32.55 2.48
C LYS A 50 -9.43 -33.09 3.58
N PHE A 51 -8.78 -32.22 4.36
CA PHE A 51 -7.77 -32.61 5.37
C PHE A 51 -8.24 -32.43 6.82
N PHE A 52 -9.20 -31.54 7.08
CA PHE A 52 -9.72 -31.24 8.42
C PHE A 52 -11.11 -31.81 8.72
N GLY A 53 -11.42 -32.98 8.17
CA GLY A 53 -12.62 -33.73 8.54
C GLY A 53 -12.56 -34.24 9.98
N ASP A 54 -13.27 -33.55 10.89
CA ASP A 54 -14.03 -34.07 12.03
C ASP A 54 -13.50 -35.28 12.84
N LYS A 55 -12.30 -35.27 13.46
CA LYS A 55 -11.99 -36.18 14.61
C LYS A 55 -10.97 -35.71 15.67
N ALA A 56 -10.43 -34.49 15.63
CA ALA A 56 -9.35 -34.11 16.56
C ALA A 56 -9.82 -33.35 17.82
N PHE A 57 -11.01 -32.75 17.84
CA PHE A 57 -11.41 -31.85 18.93
C PHE A 57 -12.02 -32.56 20.16
N LEU A 58 -12.49 -33.80 20.02
CA LEU A 58 -13.10 -34.56 21.11
C LEU A 58 -12.08 -35.15 22.11
N ASN A 59 -10.80 -35.25 21.74
CA ASN A 59 -9.78 -35.91 22.57
C ASN A 59 -9.16 -34.97 23.63
N VAL A 60 -9.18 -33.65 23.37
CA VAL A 60 -8.53 -32.65 24.24
C VAL A 60 -9.37 -32.33 25.49
N VAL A 61 -10.70 -32.38 25.40
CA VAL A 61 -11.58 -32.08 26.54
C VAL A 61 -11.60 -33.22 27.57
N GLU A 62 -11.41 -34.46 27.13
CA GLU A 62 -11.38 -35.63 28.02
C GLU A 62 -10.10 -35.68 28.88
N HIS A 63 -8.96 -35.32 28.29
CA HIS A 63 -7.67 -35.24 29.01
C HIS A 63 -7.61 -34.11 30.04
N ILE A 64 -8.29 -32.97 29.79
CA ILE A 64 -8.32 -31.86 30.75
C ILE A 64 -9.14 -32.22 32.01
N ARG A 65 -10.18 -33.05 31.88
CA ARG A 65 -10.97 -33.50 33.04
C ARG A 65 -10.23 -34.49 33.94
N GLN A 66 -9.26 -35.24 33.41
CA GLN A 66 -8.48 -36.21 34.18
C GLN A 66 -7.31 -35.59 34.96
N ALA A 67 -6.99 -34.31 34.71
CA ALA A 67 -5.82 -33.64 35.28
C ALA A 67 -6.13 -32.71 36.48
N LEU A 68 -7.34 -32.73 37.04
CA LEU A 68 -7.67 -31.96 38.25
C LEU A 68 -7.65 -32.85 39.51
N PRO A 69 -6.74 -32.62 40.47
CA PRO A 69 -6.83 -33.23 41.79
C PRO A 69 -7.97 -32.61 42.62
N LYS A 70 -8.68 -33.45 43.37
CA LYS A 70 -9.65 -33.07 44.40
C LYS A 70 -8.90 -32.75 45.71
N ASP A 71 -9.00 -31.52 46.19
CA ASP A 71 -8.57 -31.08 47.54
C ASP A 71 -9.39 -31.78 48.65
N PRO A 72 -8.86 -32.05 49.87
CA PRO A 72 -8.60 -30.98 50.88
C PRO A 72 -7.50 -31.24 51.94
N THR A 73 -6.91 -30.20 52.57
CA THR A 73 -6.73 -30.03 54.05
C THR A 73 -5.91 -28.77 54.45
N LYS A 74 -6.34 -28.11 55.54
CA LYS A 74 -5.78 -26.88 56.20
C LYS A 74 -4.82 -27.26 57.40
N PRO A 75 -4.34 -26.35 58.29
CA PRO A 75 -3.27 -25.32 58.17
C PRO A 75 -2.20 -25.29 59.33
N THR A 76 -1.18 -24.40 59.23
CA THR A 76 -0.32 -23.71 60.26
C THR A 76 0.82 -24.46 61.01
N PRO A 77 1.88 -23.77 61.57
CA PRO A 77 2.69 -22.63 61.07
C PRO A 77 4.24 -22.78 61.27
N ASP A 78 4.98 -21.81 60.69
CA ASP A 78 6.32 -21.29 61.01
C ASP A 78 7.59 -22.14 60.87
N THR A 79 8.37 -21.82 59.83
CA THR A 79 9.83 -21.65 59.95
C THR A 79 10.27 -20.61 58.93
N ILE A 80 10.92 -19.54 59.42
CA ILE A 80 11.49 -18.43 58.67
C ILE A 80 12.46 -18.98 57.62
N GLN A 81 12.15 -18.80 56.33
CA GLN A 81 13.05 -19.11 55.23
C GLN A 81 13.48 -17.84 54.52
N VAL A 82 14.81 -17.72 54.42
CA VAL A 82 15.59 -16.68 53.76
C VAL A 82 15.01 -16.36 52.38
N ALA A 83 14.75 -15.08 52.13
CA ALA A 83 14.24 -14.57 50.87
C ALA A 83 15.16 -15.00 49.70
N THR A 84 14.74 -16.06 49.01
CA THR A 84 15.29 -16.44 47.72
C THR A 84 14.63 -15.54 46.68
N ALA A 85 15.45 -14.79 45.93
CA ALA A 85 15.00 -13.96 44.82
C ALA A 85 14.03 -14.75 43.91
N PRO A 86 12.94 -14.14 43.40
CA PRO A 86 12.06 -14.86 42.49
C PRO A 86 12.86 -15.25 41.26
N ALA A 87 13.00 -16.56 41.05
CA ALA A 87 13.55 -17.13 39.83
C ALA A 87 12.89 -16.46 38.63
N SER A 88 13.70 -15.81 37.79
CA SER A 88 13.26 -15.33 36.49
C SER A 88 12.65 -16.51 35.76
N LYS A 89 11.35 -16.45 35.48
CA LYS A 89 10.71 -17.40 34.57
C LYS A 89 11.56 -17.39 33.30
N ALA A 90 12.12 -18.53 32.93
CA ALA A 90 12.86 -18.71 31.69
C ALA A 90 12.05 -18.06 30.54
N PRO A 91 12.67 -17.35 29.58
CA PRO A 91 11.94 -16.74 28.48
C PRO A 91 11.07 -17.80 27.83
N HIS A 92 9.75 -17.63 27.91
CA HIS A 92 8.84 -18.55 27.26
C HIS A 92 9.14 -18.48 25.76
N VAL A 93 9.71 -19.55 25.21
CA VAL A 93 10.04 -19.66 23.79
C VAL A 93 8.73 -19.77 23.03
N ARG A 94 8.17 -18.62 22.68
CA ARG A 94 7.01 -18.51 21.78
C ARG A 94 7.49 -18.67 20.34
N SER A 95 6.65 -19.26 19.50
CA SER A 95 6.92 -19.28 18.07
C SER A 95 7.01 -17.84 17.52
N SER A 96 7.93 -17.60 16.60
CA SER A 96 8.11 -16.30 15.94
C SER A 96 6.98 -15.97 14.97
N ASN A 97 6.09 -16.93 14.70
CA ASN A 97 5.07 -16.88 13.66
C ASN A 97 3.65 -17.04 14.24
N LEU A 98 3.27 -16.12 15.14
CA LEU A 98 1.90 -15.98 15.68
C LEU A 98 1.05 -14.99 14.86
N SER A 99 1.51 -14.66 13.66
CA SER A 99 0.89 -13.75 12.72
C SER A 99 -0.35 -14.40 12.12
N VAL A 100 -1.54 -14.05 12.62
CA VAL A 100 -2.82 -14.38 11.98
C VAL A 100 -3.12 -13.29 10.96
N ARG A 101 -3.56 -13.69 9.76
CA ARG A 101 -3.93 -12.78 8.69
C ARG A 101 -5.05 -11.87 9.13
N LYS A 102 -4.84 -10.56 9.02
CA LYS A 102 -5.89 -9.56 9.21
C LYS A 102 -6.63 -9.37 7.89
N GLU A 103 -7.96 -9.46 7.92
CA GLU A 103 -8.78 -9.05 6.78
C GLU A 103 -8.98 -7.53 6.87
N PHE A 104 -8.67 -6.82 5.78
CA PHE A 104 -8.88 -5.38 5.67
C PHE A 104 -10.11 -5.12 4.80
N SER A 105 -11.05 -4.35 5.33
CA SER A 105 -12.24 -3.93 4.58
C SER A 105 -11.90 -2.80 3.60
N GLU A 106 -12.78 -2.52 2.64
CA GLU A 106 -12.66 -1.35 1.76
C GLU A 106 -12.63 -0.04 2.57
N ALA A 107 -13.47 0.06 3.62
CA ALA A 107 -13.46 1.21 4.52
C ALA A 107 -12.15 1.39 5.29
N ASP A 108 -11.41 0.31 5.56
CA ASP A 108 -10.06 0.41 6.15
C ASP A 108 -9.05 0.92 5.13
N GLN A 109 -9.19 0.54 3.86
CA GLN A 109 -8.34 1.01 2.77
C GLN A 109 -8.58 2.48 2.48
N ASP A 110 -9.84 2.92 2.38
CA ASP A 110 -10.19 4.33 2.16
C ASP A 110 -9.63 5.21 3.27
N ARG A 111 -9.82 4.79 4.54
CA ARG A 111 -9.26 5.53 5.68
C ARG A 111 -7.74 5.59 5.64
N PHE A 112 -7.09 4.49 5.31
CA PHE A 112 -5.63 4.47 5.17
C PHE A 112 -5.16 5.36 4.02
N MET A 113 -5.94 5.49 2.94
CA MET A 113 -5.66 6.41 1.84
C MET A 113 -5.70 7.86 2.33
N ASP A 114 -6.79 8.24 3.01
CA ASP A 114 -6.98 9.59 3.55
C ASP A 114 -5.86 9.96 4.53
N GLU A 115 -5.55 9.06 5.46
CA GLU A 115 -4.47 9.22 6.44
C GLU A 115 -3.11 9.36 5.75
N SER A 116 -2.87 8.56 4.71
CA SER A 116 -1.63 8.61 3.93
C SER A 116 -1.48 9.90 3.15
N PHE A 117 -2.55 10.36 2.51
CA PHE A 117 -2.57 11.63 1.80
C PHE A 117 -2.34 12.81 2.74
N ASP A 118 -3.00 12.82 3.90
CA ASP A 118 -2.83 13.87 4.90
C ASP A 118 -1.41 13.88 5.49
N TYR A 119 -0.83 12.70 5.72
CA TYR A 119 0.57 12.58 6.11
C TYR A 119 1.51 13.21 5.07
N ILE A 120 1.33 12.87 3.79
CA ILE A 120 2.14 13.40 2.69
C ILE A 120 1.98 14.92 2.60
N ALA A 121 0.77 15.44 2.73
CA ALA A 121 0.52 16.89 2.70
C ALA A 121 1.27 17.63 3.81
N LYS A 122 1.18 17.15 5.06
CA LYS A 122 1.89 17.72 6.21
C LYS A 122 3.42 17.62 6.06
N PHE A 123 3.90 16.50 5.53
CA PHE A 123 5.32 16.33 5.24
C PHE A 123 5.80 17.36 4.22
N PHE A 124 5.04 17.61 3.15
CA PHE A 124 5.38 18.60 2.14
C PHE A 124 5.38 20.02 2.71
N GLU A 125 4.34 20.40 3.45
CA GLU A 125 4.24 21.71 4.10
C GLU A 125 5.47 21.98 5.00
N GLY A 126 5.77 21.07 5.93
CA GLY A 126 6.94 21.22 6.81
C GLY A 126 8.29 21.16 6.08
N SER A 127 8.39 20.39 4.99
CA SER A 127 9.62 20.30 4.20
C SER A 127 9.87 21.56 3.38
N LEU A 128 8.81 22.22 2.88
CA LEU A 128 8.93 23.49 2.15
C LEU A 128 9.33 24.62 3.09
N ASP A 129 8.70 24.71 4.28
CA ASP A 129 9.07 25.66 5.32
C ASP A 129 10.55 25.52 5.71
N GLU A 130 11.01 24.28 5.88
CA GLU A 130 12.41 24.00 6.19
C GLU A 130 13.36 24.38 5.04
N LEU A 131 12.94 24.13 3.80
CA LEU A 131 13.73 24.43 2.60
C LEU A 131 13.95 25.93 2.44
N GLU A 132 12.90 26.74 2.59
CA GLU A 132 12.99 28.21 2.57
C GLU A 132 13.88 28.73 3.70
N ARG A 133 13.67 28.23 4.93
CA ARG A 133 14.43 28.66 6.12
C ARG A 133 15.93 28.44 5.97
N ARG A 134 16.35 27.40 5.24
CA ARG A 134 17.77 27.08 5.01
C ARG A 134 18.40 27.80 3.82
N ASN A 135 17.60 28.26 2.85
CA ASN A 135 18.08 28.78 1.58
C ASN A 135 17.37 30.11 1.26
N PRO A 136 17.97 31.27 1.58
CA PRO A 136 17.34 32.57 1.40
C PRO A 136 16.96 32.91 -0.05
N GLU A 137 17.56 32.24 -1.04
CA GLU A 137 17.23 32.40 -2.45
C GLU A 137 16.01 31.58 -2.90
N ILE A 138 15.50 30.72 -2.03
CA ILE A 138 14.34 29.86 -2.28
C ILE A 138 13.10 30.47 -1.64
N GLU A 139 12.04 30.55 -2.42
CA GLU A 139 10.68 30.81 -1.96
C GLU A 139 9.82 29.63 -2.40
N ALA A 140 9.00 29.10 -1.53
CA ALA A 140 8.12 27.98 -1.80
C ALA A 140 6.67 28.38 -1.50
N THR A 141 5.74 27.58 -2.00
CA THR A 141 4.32 27.80 -1.77
C THR A 141 3.65 26.45 -1.66
N PHE A 142 3.01 26.21 -0.52
CA PHE A 142 2.10 25.11 -0.32
C PHE A 142 0.66 25.62 -0.42
N LYS A 143 -0.20 24.89 -1.14
CA LYS A 143 -1.62 25.23 -1.23
C LYS A 143 -2.47 23.97 -1.22
N ARG A 144 -3.26 23.80 -0.15
CA ARG A 144 -4.34 22.82 -0.10
C ARG A 144 -5.49 23.31 -0.98
N ILE A 145 -5.89 22.51 -1.97
CA ILE A 145 -7.01 22.85 -2.87
C ILE A 145 -8.32 22.36 -2.24
N ASP A 146 -8.34 21.12 -1.79
CA ASP A 146 -9.47 20.49 -1.11
C ASP A 146 -9.00 19.31 -0.23
N ALA A 147 -9.93 18.48 0.22
CA ALA A 147 -9.64 17.30 1.03
C ALA A 147 -8.78 16.27 0.29
N ALA A 148 -8.81 16.26 -1.05
CA ALA A 148 -8.21 15.26 -1.91
C ALA A 148 -7.02 15.74 -2.74
N CYS A 149 -6.78 17.05 -2.84
CA CYS A 149 -5.74 17.63 -3.66
C CYS A 149 -4.98 18.76 -2.97
N PHE A 150 -3.67 18.80 -3.17
CA PHE A 150 -2.82 19.96 -2.88
C PHE A 150 -1.80 20.21 -3.98
N THR A 151 -1.23 21.40 -3.99
CA THR A 151 -0.15 21.80 -4.90
C THR A 151 1.03 22.35 -4.12
N ALA A 152 2.23 22.10 -4.62
CA ALA A 152 3.45 22.70 -4.11
C ALA A 152 4.22 23.36 -5.26
N ARG A 153 4.88 24.48 -4.98
CA ARG A 153 5.69 25.20 -5.94
C ARG A 153 6.94 25.73 -5.27
N ILE A 154 8.06 25.69 -6.00
CA ILE A 154 9.35 26.18 -5.54
C ILE A 154 9.90 27.16 -6.57
N TYR A 155 10.28 28.33 -6.08
CA TYR A 155 10.92 29.42 -6.78
C TYR A 155 12.36 29.55 -6.31
N LYS A 156 13.26 29.88 -7.23
CA LYS A 156 14.64 30.25 -6.95
C LYS A 156 14.92 31.58 -7.62
N ASN A 157 15.31 32.60 -6.85
CA ASN A 157 15.51 33.97 -7.35
C ASN A 157 14.29 34.50 -8.12
N GLY A 158 13.08 34.27 -7.62
CA GLY A 158 11.81 34.71 -8.23
C GLY A 158 11.36 33.93 -9.47
N ARG A 159 12.12 32.91 -9.92
CA ARG A 159 11.71 32.02 -11.03
C ARG A 159 11.21 30.69 -10.50
N ALA A 160 10.05 30.24 -10.95
CA ALA A 160 9.56 28.90 -10.64
C ALA A 160 10.51 27.84 -11.25
N VAL A 161 11.13 27.04 -10.39
CA VAL A 161 12.07 25.98 -10.77
C VAL A 161 11.47 24.59 -10.66
N SER A 162 10.48 24.41 -9.78
CA SER A 162 9.76 23.15 -9.63
C SER A 162 8.33 23.40 -9.16
N LYS A 163 7.41 22.53 -9.57
CA LYS A 163 6.00 22.56 -9.15
C LYS A 163 5.43 21.14 -9.21
N CYS A 164 4.43 20.88 -8.39
CA CYS A 164 3.64 19.68 -8.48
C CYS A 164 2.19 19.88 -8.05
N SER A 165 1.33 18.96 -8.48
CA SER A 165 0.07 18.65 -7.81
C SER A 165 0.09 17.20 -7.33
N ILE A 166 -0.48 17.00 -6.15
CA ILE A 166 -0.68 15.68 -5.56
C ILE A 166 -2.15 15.54 -5.21
N CYS A 167 -2.78 14.50 -5.73
CA CYS A 167 -4.21 14.25 -5.56
C CYS A 167 -4.46 12.79 -5.24
N HIS A 168 -5.36 12.49 -4.30
CA HIS A 168 -5.87 11.14 -4.12
C HIS A 168 -7.30 11.00 -4.68
N GLY A 169 -7.67 9.80 -5.10
CA GLY A 169 -8.99 9.49 -5.61
C GLY A 169 -8.98 8.37 -6.64
N GLU A 170 -10.14 8.13 -7.24
CA GLU A 170 -10.28 7.17 -8.33
C GLU A 170 -9.57 7.67 -9.59
N SER A 171 -8.70 6.82 -10.12
CA SER A 171 -7.99 7.00 -11.39
C SER A 171 -8.31 5.83 -12.33
N ILE A 172 -7.87 5.95 -13.59
CA ILE A 172 -7.92 4.85 -14.57
C ILE A 172 -7.19 3.59 -14.09
N TYR A 173 -6.31 3.70 -13.09
CA TYR A 173 -5.56 2.59 -12.49
C TYR A 173 -6.10 2.16 -11.11
N GLY A 174 -7.25 2.69 -10.66
CA GLY A 174 -7.84 2.42 -9.36
C GLY A 174 -7.68 3.57 -8.36
N ASN A 175 -8.05 3.33 -7.10
CA ASN A 175 -7.90 4.30 -6.01
C ASN A 175 -6.42 4.44 -5.62
N GLY A 176 -5.90 5.66 -5.65
CA GLY A 176 -4.49 5.92 -5.33
C GLY A 176 -4.17 7.39 -5.13
N ILE A 177 -2.91 7.64 -4.78
CA ILE A 177 -2.35 8.98 -4.67
C ILE A 177 -1.48 9.23 -5.89
N THR A 178 -1.82 10.25 -6.64
CA THR A 178 -1.17 10.62 -7.90
C THR A 178 -0.24 11.81 -7.69
N TYR A 179 0.84 11.86 -8.46
CA TYR A 179 1.78 12.97 -8.51
C TYR A 179 1.89 13.49 -9.94
N SER A 180 1.82 14.80 -10.12
CA SER A 180 2.05 15.45 -11.41
C SER A 180 3.02 16.61 -11.30
N HIS A 181 3.90 16.77 -12.28
CA HIS A 181 4.74 17.98 -12.43
C HIS A 181 3.94 19.19 -12.93
N ASP A 182 2.65 19.05 -13.21
CA ASP A 182 1.78 20.18 -13.47
C ASP A 182 0.84 20.43 -12.29
N GLU A 183 0.91 21.62 -11.71
CA GLU A 183 0.02 22.06 -10.63
C GLU A 183 -1.46 22.07 -11.05
N ASN A 184 -1.73 22.18 -12.35
CA ASN A 184 -3.08 22.28 -12.91
C ASN A 184 -3.68 20.93 -13.30
N SER A 185 -2.95 19.82 -13.13
CA SER A 185 -3.48 18.52 -13.56
C SER A 185 -4.73 18.12 -12.77
N ARG A 186 -4.77 18.45 -11.48
CA ARG A 186 -5.91 18.17 -10.56
C ARG A 186 -6.39 16.72 -10.67
N GLY A 187 -5.45 15.78 -10.74
CA GLY A 187 -5.75 14.34 -10.86
C GLY A 187 -6.08 13.85 -12.28
N ASN A 188 -6.26 14.75 -13.27
CA ASN A 188 -6.55 14.34 -14.66
C ASN A 188 -5.33 13.77 -15.40
N SER A 189 -4.13 14.06 -14.91
CA SER A 189 -2.88 13.54 -15.46
C SER A 189 -1.83 13.48 -14.35
N PHE A 190 -1.01 12.45 -14.39
CA PHE A 190 0.04 12.21 -13.41
C PHE A 190 1.26 11.57 -14.08
N ASN A 191 2.41 11.85 -13.48
CA ASN A 191 3.70 11.30 -13.86
C ASN A 191 4.05 10.07 -13.02
N ASP A 192 3.51 9.99 -11.81
CA ASP A 192 3.72 8.88 -10.89
C ASP A 192 2.45 8.66 -10.05
N TRP A 193 2.31 7.45 -9.50
CA TRP A 193 1.19 7.12 -8.64
C TRP A 193 1.51 6.02 -7.63
N LEU A 194 0.79 6.07 -6.51
CA LEU A 194 0.87 5.12 -5.42
C LEU A 194 -0.50 4.48 -5.22
N CYS A 195 -0.56 3.17 -5.06
CA CYS A 195 -1.76 2.49 -4.55
C CYS A 195 -1.52 1.77 -3.23
N ILE A 196 -2.65 1.40 -2.62
CA ILE A 196 -2.69 0.57 -1.44
C ILE A 196 -2.38 -0.87 -1.83
N GLU A 197 -1.47 -1.44 -1.08
CA GLU A 197 -1.23 -2.87 -1.08
C GLU A 197 -1.69 -3.47 0.25
N VAL A 198 -2.54 -4.48 0.16
CA VAL A 198 -3.06 -5.20 1.32
C VAL A 198 -2.09 -6.33 1.68
N GLY A 199 -1.32 -6.13 2.74
CA GLY A 199 -0.46 -7.17 3.29
C GLY A 199 -1.20 -8.11 4.25
N ASP A 200 -0.51 -9.17 4.68
CA ASP A 200 -1.06 -10.14 5.64
C ASP A 200 -1.38 -9.52 7.02
N GLN A 201 -0.69 -8.44 7.41
CA GLN A 201 -0.82 -7.80 8.73
C GLN A 201 -1.00 -6.28 8.71
N SER A 202 -0.76 -5.62 7.58
CA SER A 202 -0.78 -4.16 7.46
C SER A 202 -1.14 -3.72 6.04
N LEU A 203 -1.72 -2.53 5.94
CA LEU A 203 -1.81 -1.79 4.68
C LEU A 203 -0.49 -1.06 4.44
N SER A 204 -0.04 -1.02 3.19
CA SER A 204 1.16 -0.30 2.76
C SER A 204 0.88 0.45 1.46
N LEU A 205 1.73 1.41 1.13
CA LEU A 205 1.71 2.04 -0.20
C LEU A 205 2.72 1.33 -1.09
N SER A 206 2.46 1.30 -2.39
CA SER A 206 3.40 0.77 -3.38
C SER A 206 3.44 1.69 -4.58
N THR A 207 4.65 1.93 -5.12
CA THR A 207 4.81 2.53 -6.45
C THR A 207 4.46 1.49 -7.48
N SER A 208 3.25 1.59 -7.99
CA SER A 208 2.75 0.85 -9.14
C SER A 208 3.28 1.51 -10.40
N GLY A 209 4.54 1.26 -10.69
CA GLY A 209 5.22 1.87 -11.81
C GLY A 209 4.80 1.27 -13.15
N MET A 210 4.24 2.09 -14.05
CA MET A 210 4.46 1.89 -15.50
C MET A 210 5.96 1.74 -15.86
N PRO A 211 6.95 2.30 -15.12
CA PRO A 211 8.36 1.96 -15.32
C PRO A 211 8.76 0.52 -14.98
N SER A 212 7.98 -0.19 -14.17
CA SER A 212 8.28 -1.57 -13.73
C SER A 212 8.06 -2.62 -14.84
N LEU A 213 7.43 -2.23 -15.96
CA LEU A 213 7.34 -3.07 -17.17
C LEU A 213 8.56 -2.92 -18.09
N ILE A 214 9.38 -1.88 -17.90
CA ILE A 214 10.57 -1.59 -18.73
C ILE A 214 11.87 -1.88 -17.97
N HIS A 215 11.85 -1.76 -16.64
CA HIS A 215 12.95 -2.17 -15.76
C HIS A 215 12.41 -3.13 -14.70
N ASP A 216 13.09 -4.26 -14.53
CA ASP A 216 12.86 -5.30 -13.53
C ASP A 216 13.13 -4.78 -12.10
N GLN A 217 12.42 -3.73 -11.70
CA GLN A 217 12.46 -3.16 -10.36
C GLN A 217 11.32 -3.79 -9.57
N PRO A 218 11.62 -4.47 -8.45
CA PRO A 218 10.59 -5.07 -7.62
C PRO A 218 9.67 -3.97 -7.07
N GLU A 219 8.37 -4.28 -6.99
CA GLU A 219 7.37 -3.44 -6.32
C GLU A 219 7.87 -3.03 -4.94
N LYS A 220 8.08 -1.72 -4.75
CA LYS A 220 8.63 -1.19 -3.51
C LYS A 220 7.50 -0.84 -2.56
N LYS A 221 7.17 -1.77 -1.65
CA LYS A 221 6.34 -1.47 -0.48
C LYS A 221 6.98 -0.37 0.34
N MET A 222 6.19 0.63 0.68
CA MET A 222 6.63 1.76 1.47
C MET A 222 5.60 2.16 2.53
N THR A 223 6.13 2.71 3.61
CA THR A 223 5.36 3.38 4.65
C THR A 223 4.85 4.73 4.13
N GLN A 224 3.96 5.38 4.86
CA GLN A 224 3.51 6.75 4.58
C GLN A 224 4.70 7.73 4.46
N GLN A 225 5.70 7.56 5.33
CA GLN A 225 6.95 8.32 5.25
C GLN A 225 7.71 8.06 3.94
N GLY A 226 7.89 6.79 3.57
CA GLY A 226 8.59 6.44 2.33
C GLY A 226 7.88 6.97 1.08
N ALA A 227 6.55 6.99 1.09
CA ALA A 227 5.73 7.60 0.04
C ALA A 227 5.91 9.12 -0.05
N ALA A 228 5.90 9.80 1.10
CA ALA A 228 6.14 11.24 1.16
C ALA A 228 7.55 11.60 0.66
N GLU A 229 8.57 10.86 1.10
CA GLU A 229 9.95 11.02 0.65
C GLU A 229 10.11 10.74 -0.86
N HIS A 230 9.39 9.75 -1.39
CA HIS A 230 9.40 9.42 -2.81
C HIS A 230 8.89 10.60 -3.66
N PHE A 231 7.70 11.12 -3.37
CA PHE A 231 7.18 12.29 -4.09
C PHE A 231 7.99 13.56 -3.84
N TRP A 232 8.52 13.74 -2.62
CA TRP A 232 9.41 14.86 -2.32
C TRP A 232 10.68 14.83 -3.17
N ALA A 233 11.26 13.64 -3.35
CA ALA A 233 12.43 13.46 -4.22
C ALA A 233 12.13 13.88 -5.66
N LEU A 234 10.92 13.61 -6.18
CA LEU A 234 10.50 14.07 -7.50
C LEU A 234 10.40 15.60 -7.57
N LEU A 235 9.87 16.25 -6.54
CA LEU A 235 9.74 17.71 -6.48
C LEU A 235 11.09 18.41 -6.40
N ILE A 236 12.02 17.89 -5.58
CA ILE A 236 13.32 18.53 -5.32
C ILE A 236 14.36 18.24 -6.42
N LYS A 237 14.18 17.17 -7.21
CA LYS A 237 15.13 16.75 -8.26
C LYS A 237 15.61 17.88 -9.18
N PRO A 238 14.76 18.82 -9.66
CA PRO A 238 15.22 19.93 -10.53
C PRO A 238 16.10 20.98 -9.83
N LEU A 239 16.20 20.96 -8.49
CA LEU A 239 17.01 21.90 -7.72
C LEU A 239 18.45 21.40 -7.50
N GLN A 240 18.71 20.11 -7.75
CA GLN A 240 19.99 19.43 -7.52
C GLN A 240 20.89 19.44 -8.77
#